data_AF-A0A955NX43-F1
#
_entry.id   AF-A0A955NX43-F1
#
_cell.length_a   1.000
_cell.length_b   1.000
_cell.length_c   1.000
_cell.angle_alpha   90.00
_cell.angle_beta   90.00
_cell.angle_gamma   90.00
#
_symmetry.space_group_name_H-M   'P 1'
#
loop_
_entity.id
_entity.type
_entity.pdbx_description
1 polymer ?
#
loop_
_entity_poly.entity_id
_entity_poly.type
_entity_poly.pdbx_seq_one_letter_code
_entity_poly.pdbx_strand_id
1 'polypeptide(L)'
;MKQYLEIYRKNLFESVIPFWMNHSIDTECGGYFTCLDEKGAVFDDSKYVWLQARQVWTFAKLYNTVREDPQWLAIAEHGMHFLRKCARLPDGRVCFSMDRAGQPKAIQRKIFSECFLLLALAEMYRATREEIYREEAI
;
A
#
# COMPACT_ATOMS: atom_id res chain seq x y z
N MET A 1 11.48 -20.92 -20.88
CA MET A 1 11.76 -19.92 -19.81
C MET A 1 11.61 -18.47 -20.29
N LYS A 2 12.29 -18.03 -21.37
CA LYS A 2 12.18 -16.64 -21.88
C LYS A 2 10.76 -16.22 -22.29
N GLN A 3 9.99 -17.12 -22.92
CA GLN A 3 8.59 -16.85 -23.32
C GLN A 3 7.68 -16.51 -22.14
N TYR A 4 7.78 -17.22 -21.02
CA TYR A 4 6.96 -16.94 -19.84
C TYR A 4 7.35 -15.62 -19.16
N LEU A 5 8.64 -15.30 -19.15
CA LEU A 5 9.12 -14.03 -18.58
C LEU A 5 8.49 -12.82 -19.28
N GLU A 6 8.41 -12.84 -20.61
CA GLU A 6 7.81 -11.75 -21.38
C GLU A 6 6.30 -11.62 -21.11
N ILE A 7 5.59 -12.76 -21.01
CA ILE A 7 4.16 -12.77 -20.66
C ILE A 7 3.93 -12.13 -19.29
N TYR A 8 4.68 -12.54 -18.26
CA TYR A 8 4.52 -11.97 -16.91
C TYR A 8 4.93 -10.49 -16.84
N ARG A 9 6.02 -10.11 -17.53
CA ARG A 9 6.46 -8.71 -17.57
C ARG A 9 5.42 -7.83 -18.24
N LYS A 10 4.91 -8.26 -19.40
CA LYS A 10 3.86 -7.56 -20.13
C LYS A 10 2.60 -7.41 -19.28
N ASN A 11 2.12 -8.51 -18.70
CA ASN A 11 0.91 -8.48 -17.88
C ASN A 11 1.07 -7.57 -16.64
N LEU A 12 2.22 -7.64 -15.96
CA LEU A 12 2.48 -6.80 -14.79
C LEU A 12 2.47 -5.30 -15.14
N PHE A 13 3.22 -4.90 -16.16
CA PHE A 13 3.46 -3.48 -16.44
C PHE A 13 2.45 -2.83 -17.40
N GLU A 14 1.75 -3.62 -18.22
CA GLU A 14 0.76 -3.09 -19.17
C GLU A 14 -0.70 -3.33 -18.73
N SER A 15 -0.93 -4.11 -17.67
CA SER A 15 -2.28 -4.38 -17.17
C SER A 15 -2.39 -4.19 -15.65
N VAL A 16 -1.67 -4.97 -14.84
CA VAL A 16 -1.87 -4.99 -13.38
C VAL A 16 -1.49 -3.66 -12.73
N ILE A 17 -0.26 -3.19 -12.92
CA ILE A 17 0.19 -1.94 -12.30
C ILE A 17 -0.61 -0.72 -12.79
N PRO A 18 -0.86 -0.55 -14.11
CA PRO A 18 -1.74 0.52 -14.59
C PRO A 18 -3.14 0.49 -13.96
N PHE A 19 -3.74 -0.68 -13.75
CA PHE A 19 -5.05 -0.78 -13.10
C PHE A 19 -5.05 -0.18 -11.69
N TRP A 20 -4.09 -0.57 -10.85
CA TRP A 20 -4.00 -0.03 -9.48
C TRP A 20 -3.67 1.46 -9.48
N MET A 21 -2.77 1.92 -10.36
CA MET A 21 -2.44 3.34 -10.48
C MET A 21 -3.66 4.20 -10.86
N ASN A 22 -4.54 3.69 -11.72
CA ASN A 22 -5.66 4.47 -12.27
C ASN A 22 -6.93 4.40 -11.41
N HIS A 23 -7.15 3.31 -10.67
CA HIS A 23 -8.45 3.04 -10.04
C HIS A 23 -8.43 3.03 -8.51
N SER A 24 -7.26 2.81 -7.89
CA SER A 24 -7.22 2.59 -6.45
C SER A 24 -6.90 3.83 -5.63
N ILE A 25 -6.28 4.87 -6.17
CA ILE A 25 -5.74 5.97 -5.36
C ILE A 25 -6.89 6.85 -4.85
N ASP A 26 -7.07 6.94 -3.54
CA ASP A 26 -8.00 7.89 -2.92
C ASP A 26 -7.28 9.21 -2.68
N THR A 27 -7.42 10.14 -3.63
CA THR A 27 -6.76 11.45 -3.59
C THR A 27 -7.39 12.42 -2.58
N GLU A 28 -8.60 12.14 -2.09
CA GLU A 28 -9.32 13.02 -1.16
C GLU A 28 -9.00 12.69 0.30
N CYS A 29 -9.02 11.40 0.68
CA CYS A 29 -8.80 10.97 2.06
C CYS A 29 -7.45 10.31 2.32
N GLY A 30 -6.67 10.02 1.27
CA GLY A 30 -5.42 9.26 1.38
C GLY A 30 -5.64 7.74 1.35
N GLY A 31 -4.55 7.01 1.12
CA GLY A 31 -4.61 5.55 0.96
C GLY A 31 -5.27 5.13 -0.35
N TYR A 32 -5.84 3.93 -0.36
CA TYR A 32 -6.33 3.28 -1.57
C TYR A 32 -7.70 2.61 -1.39
N PHE A 33 -8.48 2.55 -2.46
CA PHE A 33 -9.63 1.68 -2.62
C PHE A 33 -9.19 0.30 -3.08
N THR A 34 -9.70 -0.73 -2.42
CA THR A 34 -9.40 -2.13 -2.75
C THR A 34 -10.64 -2.93 -3.16
N CYS A 35 -11.82 -2.40 -2.87
CA CYS A 35 -13.10 -2.95 -3.29
C CYS A 35 -13.50 -2.33 -4.63
N LEU A 36 -12.84 -2.83 -5.68
CA LEU A 36 -12.98 -2.39 -7.06
C LEU A 36 -13.66 -3.48 -7.88
N ASP A 37 -14.62 -3.09 -8.72
CA ASP A 37 -15.23 -4.02 -9.67
C ASP A 37 -14.29 -4.34 -10.86
N GLU A 38 -14.78 -5.13 -11.81
CA GLU A 38 -14.00 -5.53 -13.01
C GLU A 38 -13.52 -4.34 -13.86
N LYS A 39 -14.19 -3.18 -13.77
CA LYS A 39 -13.88 -1.95 -14.51
C LYS A 39 -13.13 -0.93 -13.66
N GLY A 40 -12.83 -1.27 -12.41
CA GLY A 40 -12.16 -0.37 -11.48
C GLY A 40 -13.09 0.63 -10.80
N ALA A 41 -14.41 0.46 -10.85
CA ALA A 41 -15.33 1.29 -10.07
C ALA A 41 -15.32 0.85 -8.61
N VAL A 42 -15.26 1.84 -7.70
CA VAL A 42 -15.30 1.62 -6.25
C VAL A 42 -16.71 1.22 -5.83
N PHE A 43 -16.86 0.07 -5.19
CA PHE A 43 -18.15 -0.38 -4.63
C PHE A 43 -18.20 -0.41 -3.10
N ASP A 44 -17.05 -0.27 -2.43
CA ASP A 44 -16.93 -0.05 -0.97
C ASP A 44 -15.67 0.80 -0.72
N ASP A 45 -15.78 1.82 0.12
CA ASP A 45 -14.73 2.80 0.39
C ASP A 45 -13.92 2.51 1.67
N SER A 46 -14.20 1.38 2.33
CA SER A 46 -13.49 0.93 3.53
C SER A 46 -12.02 0.66 3.25
N LYS A 47 -11.16 1.00 4.22
CA LYS A 47 -9.70 0.91 4.09
C LYS A 47 -9.19 -0.27 4.91
N TYR A 48 -8.69 -1.32 4.25
CA TYR A 48 -8.15 -2.51 4.91
C TYR A 48 -6.62 -2.43 5.07
N VAL A 49 -6.13 -2.33 6.31
CA VAL A 49 -4.71 -2.03 6.59
C VAL A 49 -3.75 -3.00 5.92
N TRP A 50 -4.10 -4.29 5.86
CA TRP A 50 -3.25 -5.29 5.19
C TRP A 50 -3.03 -4.95 3.72
N LEU A 51 -4.10 -4.56 3.02
CA LEU A 51 -4.06 -4.26 1.60
C LEU A 51 -3.43 -2.89 1.36
N GLN A 52 -3.71 -1.89 2.22
CA GLN A 52 -3.03 -0.60 2.19
C GLN A 52 -1.50 -0.79 2.28
N ALA A 53 -1.03 -1.52 3.29
CA ALA A 53 0.39 -1.71 3.52
C ALA A 53 1.05 -2.55 2.41
N ARG A 54 0.36 -3.58 1.89
CA ARG A 54 0.85 -4.37 0.76
C ARG A 54 0.97 -3.55 -0.53
N GLN A 55 0.05 -2.61 -0.76
CA GLN A 55 0.13 -1.73 -1.93
C GLN A 55 1.30 -0.76 -1.80
N VAL A 56 1.51 -0.14 -0.62
CA VAL A 56 2.72 0.65 -0.34
C VAL A 56 3.98 -0.19 -0.61
N TRP A 57 4.06 -1.37 0.00
CA TRP A 57 5.19 -2.27 -0.16
C TRP A 57 5.43 -2.62 -1.64
N THR A 58 4.37 -2.90 -2.40
CA THR A 58 4.48 -3.28 -3.82
C THR A 58 5.07 -2.14 -4.66
N PHE A 59 4.56 -0.92 -4.51
CA PHE A 59 5.07 0.21 -5.28
C PHE A 59 6.49 0.63 -4.86
N ALA A 60 6.79 0.62 -3.55
CA ALA A 60 8.16 0.82 -3.05
C ALA A 60 9.12 -0.28 -3.57
N LYS A 61 8.66 -1.53 -3.63
CA LYS A 61 9.45 -2.65 -4.14
C LYS A 61 9.75 -2.51 -5.63
N LEU A 62 8.77 -2.11 -6.42
CA LEU A 62 8.94 -1.84 -7.85
C LEU A 62 9.95 -0.71 -8.07
N TYR A 63 9.84 0.37 -7.31
CA TYR A 63 10.80 1.47 -7.31
C TYR A 63 12.24 0.97 -7.03
N ASN A 64 12.40 0.17 -5.98
CA ASN A 64 13.72 -0.33 -5.54
C ASN A 64 14.36 -1.36 -6.48
N THR A 65 13.56 -2.18 -7.17
CA THR A 65 14.08 -3.40 -7.84
C THR A 65 13.88 -3.45 -9.34
N VAL A 66 12.97 -2.65 -9.88
CA VAL A 66 12.67 -2.63 -11.32
C VAL A 66 13.26 -1.38 -11.97
N ARG A 67 12.90 -0.21 -11.45
CA ARG A 67 13.44 1.10 -11.84
C ARG A 67 12.96 2.17 -10.86
N GLU A 68 13.75 3.23 -10.70
CA GLU A 68 13.43 4.40 -9.89
C GLU A 68 12.38 5.31 -10.58
N ASP A 69 11.16 4.80 -10.78
CA ASP A 69 10.05 5.57 -11.34
C ASP A 69 9.40 6.47 -10.27
N PRO A 70 9.48 7.81 -10.38
CA PRO A 70 8.95 8.72 -9.36
C PRO A 70 7.44 8.55 -9.13
N GLN A 71 6.68 8.09 -10.12
CA GLN A 71 5.24 7.85 -9.96
C GLN A 71 4.98 6.70 -8.98
N TRP A 72 5.80 5.64 -9.02
CA TRP A 72 5.64 4.52 -8.08
C TRP A 72 5.99 4.95 -6.66
N LEU A 73 7.06 5.74 -6.49
CA LEU A 73 7.42 6.26 -5.18
C LEU A 73 6.31 7.15 -4.62
N ALA A 74 5.79 8.10 -5.40
CA ALA A 74 4.71 8.99 -4.97
C ALA A 74 3.45 8.22 -4.54
N ILE A 75 3.09 7.13 -5.24
CA ILE A 75 1.96 6.27 -4.85
C ILE A 75 2.24 5.56 -3.52
N ALA A 76 3.46 5.08 -3.30
CA ALA A 76 3.85 4.43 -2.06
C ALA A 76 3.85 5.42 -0.88
N GLU A 77 4.39 6.62 -1.08
CA GLU A 77 4.37 7.72 -0.10
C GLU A 77 2.95 8.13 0.28
N HIS A 78 2.05 8.24 -0.71
CA HIS A 78 0.63 8.56 -0.49
C HIS A 78 -0.06 7.60 0.47
N GLY A 79 0.11 6.30 0.26
CA GLY A 79 -0.46 5.29 1.16
C GLY A 79 0.25 5.21 2.50
N MET A 80 1.57 5.40 2.53
CA MET A 80 2.35 5.39 3.77
C MET A 80 1.96 6.56 4.66
N HIS A 81 1.76 7.75 4.09
CA HIS A 81 1.28 8.92 4.83
C HIS A 81 -0.07 8.63 5.51
N PHE A 82 -1.01 8.03 4.78
CA PHE A 82 -2.31 7.64 5.34
C PHE A 82 -2.17 6.61 6.47
N LEU A 83 -1.36 5.57 6.28
CA LEU A 83 -1.14 4.53 7.28
C LEU A 83 -0.50 5.05 8.56
N ARG A 84 0.52 5.90 8.45
CA ARG A 84 1.20 6.49 9.61
C ARG A 84 0.26 7.37 10.43
N LYS A 85 -0.69 8.05 9.77
CA LYS A 85 -1.68 8.89 10.42
C LYS A 85 -2.80 8.09 11.11
N CYS A 86 -3.27 7.01 10.50
CA CYS A 86 -4.56 6.40 10.87
C CYS A 86 -4.47 4.95 11.39
N ALA A 87 -3.44 4.19 11.03
CA ALA A 87 -3.45 2.74 11.25
C ALA A 87 -3.12 2.32 12.69
N ARG A 88 -2.27 3.09 13.38
CA ARG A 88 -1.86 2.81 14.77
C ARG A 88 -2.87 3.43 15.75
N LEU A 89 -3.28 2.64 16.73
CA LEU A 89 -4.18 3.04 17.81
C LEU A 89 -3.39 3.64 18.98
N PRO A 90 -4.06 4.35 19.91
CA PRO A 90 -3.40 4.94 21.08
C PRO A 90 -2.67 3.93 21.98
N ASP A 91 -3.05 2.66 21.94
CA ASP A 91 -2.40 1.58 22.69
C ASP A 91 -1.27 0.87 21.92
N GLY A 92 -0.90 1.40 20.74
CA GLY A 92 0.18 0.89 19.90
C GLY A 92 -0.22 -0.23 18.93
N ARG A 93 -1.41 -0.83 19.07
CA ARG A 93 -1.91 -1.85 18.14
C ARG A 93 -2.27 -1.26 16.79
N VAL A 94 -2.28 -2.08 15.75
CA VAL A 94 -2.67 -1.65 14.40
C VAL A 94 -4.07 -2.16 14.09
N CYS A 95 -4.98 -1.28 13.67
CA CYS A 95 -6.33 -1.68 13.29
C CYS A 95 -6.32 -2.60 12.05
N PHE A 96 -7.36 -3.42 11.88
CA PHE A 96 -7.52 -4.25 10.68
C PHE A 96 -8.16 -3.48 9.53
N SER A 97 -9.22 -2.72 9.83
CA SER A 97 -9.94 -1.92 8.86
C SER A 97 -10.36 -0.57 9.44
N MET A 98 -10.55 0.39 8.53
CA MET A 98 -11.00 1.75 8.80
C MET A 98 -12.13 2.13 7.85
N ASP A 99 -12.85 3.20 8.16
CA ASP A 99 -13.64 3.91 7.15
C ASP A 99 -12.73 4.64 6.15
N ARG A 100 -13.35 5.27 5.14
CA ARG A 100 -12.62 6.02 4.12
C ARG A 100 -11.72 7.11 4.70
N ALA A 101 -12.17 7.79 5.75
CA ALA A 101 -11.48 8.88 6.43
C ALA A 101 -10.36 8.40 7.38
N GLY A 102 -10.22 7.10 7.59
CA GLY A 102 -9.19 6.51 8.45
C GLY A 102 -9.64 6.29 9.89
N GLN A 103 -10.94 6.34 10.20
CA GLN A 103 -11.41 5.99 11.54
C GLN A 103 -11.44 4.47 11.71
N PRO A 104 -10.84 3.92 12.79
CA PRO A 104 -10.80 2.48 13.03
C PRO A 104 -12.21 1.87 13.11
N LYS A 105 -12.48 0.87 12.26
CA LYS A 105 -13.73 0.09 12.29
C LYS A 105 -13.58 -1.22 13.04
N ALA A 106 -12.45 -1.92 12.85
CA ALA A 106 -12.23 -3.23 13.44
C ALA A 106 -10.76 -3.47 13.78
N ILE A 107 -10.55 -4.24 14.85
CA ILE A 107 -9.25 -4.78 15.24
C ILE A 107 -9.38 -6.30 15.18
N GLN A 108 -8.41 -6.97 14.54
CA GLN A 108 -8.30 -8.42 14.64
C GLN A 108 -7.35 -8.80 15.77
N ARG A 109 -7.64 -9.88 16.49
CA ARG A 109 -6.73 -10.47 17.49
C ARG A 109 -5.61 -11.28 16.80
N LYS A 110 -4.92 -10.66 15.84
CA LYS A 110 -3.83 -11.23 15.03
C LYS A 110 -2.81 -10.14 14.74
N ILE A 111 -1.53 -10.49 14.72
CA ILE A 111 -0.40 -9.56 14.53
C ILE A 111 -0.16 -9.15 13.07
N PHE A 112 -1.01 -9.59 12.14
CA PHE A 112 -0.72 -9.45 10.71
C PHE A 112 -0.81 -8.00 10.21
N SER A 113 -1.64 -7.16 10.83
CA SER A 113 -1.71 -5.74 10.48
C SER A 113 -0.38 -5.06 10.76
N GLU A 114 0.20 -5.33 11.92
CA GLU A 114 1.53 -4.90 12.33
C GLU A 114 2.59 -5.45 11.37
N CYS A 115 2.57 -6.75 11.06
CA CYS A 115 3.55 -7.35 10.14
C CYS A 115 3.55 -6.67 8.76
N PHE A 116 2.38 -6.43 8.15
CA PHE A 116 2.34 -5.78 6.85
C PHE A 116 2.74 -4.31 6.91
N LEU A 117 2.38 -3.59 7.97
CA LEU A 117 2.84 -2.21 8.17
C LEU A 117 4.36 -2.14 8.30
N LEU A 118 4.97 -3.05 9.08
CA LEU A 118 6.42 -3.13 9.24
C LEU A 118 7.14 -3.45 7.92
N LEU A 119 6.60 -4.37 7.11
CA LEU A 119 7.16 -4.66 5.78
C LEU A 119 7.11 -3.43 4.87
N ALA A 120 5.99 -2.70 4.88
CA ALA A 120 5.84 -1.48 4.11
C ALA A 120 6.83 -0.39 4.54
N LEU A 121 6.96 -0.16 5.85
CA LEU A 121 7.93 0.79 6.42
C LEU A 121 9.36 0.42 6.05
N ALA A 122 9.74 -0.85 6.18
CA ALA A 122 11.08 -1.32 5.83
C ALA A 122 11.39 -1.12 4.33
N GLU A 123 10.43 -1.38 3.43
CA GLU A 123 10.63 -1.18 2.00
C GLU A 123 10.63 0.31 1.61
N MET A 124 9.86 1.16 2.32
CA MET A 124 9.92 2.62 2.19
C MET A 124 11.27 3.17 2.63
N TYR A 125 11.81 2.73 3.78
CA TYR A 125 13.15 3.12 4.21
C TYR A 125 14.22 2.75 3.16
N ARG A 126 14.09 1.60 2.50
CA ARG A 126 14.99 1.22 1.41
C ARG A 126 14.89 2.16 0.21
N ALA A 127 13.69 2.65 -0.10
CA ALA A 127 13.42 3.54 -1.22
C ALA A 127 13.87 4.98 -0.98
N THR A 128 13.65 5.54 0.22
CA THR A 128 13.85 6.97 0.48
C THR A 128 15.05 7.28 1.37
N ARG A 129 15.51 6.31 2.18
CA ARG A 129 16.48 6.51 3.27
C ARG A 129 16.03 7.49 4.36
N GLU A 130 14.74 7.79 4.44
CA GLU A 130 14.20 8.58 5.53
C GLU A 130 14.14 7.76 6.81
N GLU A 131 14.93 8.17 7.82
CA GLU A 131 15.05 7.47 9.11
C GLU A 131 13.70 7.27 9.82
N ILE A 132 12.73 8.14 9.58
CA ILE A 132 11.40 8.03 10.19
C ILE A 132 10.72 6.69 9.88
N TYR A 133 10.95 6.12 8.69
CA TYR A 133 10.42 4.81 8.32
C TYR A 133 11.16 3.67 9.03
N ARG A 134 12.44 3.85 9.34
CA ARG A 134 13.23 2.87 10.11
C ARG A 134 12.85 2.90 11.59
N GLU A 135 12.69 4.08 12.17
CA GLU A 135 12.32 4.27 13.57
C GLU A 135 10.94 3.67 13.88
N GLU A 136 9.96 3.87 13.00
CA GLU A 136 8.63 3.29 13.16
C GLU A 136 8.55 1.79 12.86
N ALA A 137 9.60 1.21 12.27
CA ALA A 137 9.67 -0.21 11.96
C ALA A 137 10.24 -1.08 13.10
N ILE A 138 10.54 -0.50 14.27
CA ILE A 138 11.16 -1.15 15.44
C ILE A 138 10.14 -1.36 16.56
#